data_AF-A0A7V4J2D9-F1
#
_entry.id   AF-A0A7V4J2D9-F1
#
_cell.length_a   1.000
_cell.length_b   1.000
_cell.length_c   1.000
_cell.angle_alpha   90.00
_cell.angle_beta   90.00
_cell.angle_gamma   90.00
#
_symmetry.space_group_name_H-M   'P 1'
#
loop_
_entity.id
_entity.type
_entity.pdbx_description
1 polymer ?
#
loop_
_entity_poly.entity_id
_entity_poly.type
_entity_poly.pdbx_seq_one_letter_code
_entity_poly.pdbx_strand_id
1 'polypeptide(L)'
;MTFKTLEEIYEKIDKNIRLTKQDAMALMESNDILSIARLADKVRQKKSGDYVFFNVNRHINLTNICVSRCKFCAFSRDKGDADAYAMSL
;
A
#
# COMPACT_ATOMS: atom_id res chain seq x y z
N MET A 1 -6.34 19.68 -19.53
CA MET A 1 -5.47 18.68 -18.88
C MET A 1 -5.68 17.38 -19.64
N THR A 2 -4.68 16.90 -20.36
CA THR A 2 -4.80 15.71 -21.21
C THR A 2 -4.77 14.48 -20.31
N PHE A 3 -5.90 13.80 -20.18
CA PHE A 3 -5.99 12.49 -19.53
C PHE A 3 -5.16 11.53 -20.38
N LYS A 4 -4.06 11.02 -19.81
CA LYS A 4 -3.27 9.97 -20.47
C LYS A 4 -4.06 8.67 -20.39
N THR A 5 -4.18 7.98 -21.50
CA THR A 5 -4.94 6.73 -21.56
C THR A 5 -4.13 5.58 -20.95
N LEU A 6 -4.80 4.49 -20.55
CA LEU A 6 -4.12 3.33 -19.98
C LEU A 6 -3.15 2.68 -20.98
N GLU A 7 -3.36 2.85 -22.28
CA GLU A 7 -2.46 2.37 -23.33
C GLU A 7 -1.08 3.05 -23.26
N GLU A 8 -1.01 4.35 -23.01
CA GLU A 8 0.28 5.05 -22.87
C GLU A 8 1.07 4.54 -21.66
N ILE A 9 0.36 4.19 -20.59
CA ILE A 9 0.95 3.62 -19.38
C ILE A 9 1.46 2.21 -19.65
N TYR A 10 0.70 1.41 -20.41
CA TYR A 10 1.13 0.09 -20.88
C TYR A 10 2.47 0.18 -21.63
N GLU A 11 2.59 1.10 -22.60
CA GLU A 11 3.82 1.25 -23.37
C GLU A 11 5.03 1.61 -22.50
N LYS A 12 4.84 2.50 -21.52
CA LYS A 12 5.91 2.85 -20.58
C LYS A 12 6.36 1.66 -19.76
N ILE A 13 5.40 0.86 -19.27
CA ILE A 13 5.69 -0.38 -18.54
C ILE A 13 6.50 -1.35 -19.41
N ASP A 14 6.10 -1.54 -20.67
CA ASP A 14 6.78 -2.44 -21.61
C ASP A 14 8.21 -1.98 -21.91
N LYS A 15 8.40 -0.67 -22.09
CA LYS A 15 9.71 -0.02 -22.29
C LYS A 15 10.50 0.16 -20.98
N ASN A 16 9.99 -0.32 -19.84
CA ASN A 16 10.61 -0.21 -18.52
C ASN A 16 10.88 1.25 -18.07
N ILE A 17 10.05 2.18 -18.53
CA ILE A 17 10.11 3.61 -18.23
C ILE A 17 9.38 3.88 -16.91
N ARG A 18 9.98 4.70 -16.04
CA ARG A 18 9.36 5.11 -14.77
C ARG A 18 8.11 5.97 -15.03
N LEU A 19 7.00 5.61 -14.40
CA LEU A 19 5.76 6.37 -14.45
C LEU A 19 5.90 7.73 -13.75
N THR A 20 5.26 8.76 -14.30
CA THR A 20 5.23 10.11 -13.73
C THR A 20 4.05 10.29 -12.77
N LYS A 21 4.02 11.43 -12.05
CA LYS A 21 2.88 11.79 -11.20
C LYS A 21 1.56 11.82 -11.97
N GLN A 22 1.56 12.32 -13.20
CA GLN A 22 0.37 12.39 -14.06
C GLN A 22 -0.11 10.99 -14.47
N ASP A 23 0.82 10.06 -14.74
CA ASP A 23 0.46 8.67 -15.02
C ASP A 23 -0.20 8.02 -13.79
N ALA A 24 0.31 8.30 -12.58
CA ALA A 24 -0.30 7.83 -11.34
C ALA A 24 -1.70 8.41 -11.11
N MET A 25 -1.92 9.69 -11.39
CA MET A 25 -3.27 10.30 -11.30
C MET A 25 -4.25 9.63 -12.27
N ALA A 26 -3.83 9.39 -13.51
CA ALA A 26 -4.67 8.70 -14.50
C ALA A 26 -5.05 7.27 -14.06
N LEU A 27 -4.12 6.54 -13.42
CA LEU A 27 -4.42 5.23 -12.83
C LEU A 27 -5.44 5.33 -11.68
N MET A 28 -5.30 6.32 -10.80
CA MET A 28 -6.18 6.52 -9.65
C MET A 28 -7.60 6.96 -10.05
N GLU A 29 -7.73 7.71 -11.15
CA GLU A 29 -9.01 8.21 -11.66
C GLU A 29 -9.74 7.21 -12.56
N SER A 30 -9.06 6.16 -13.03
CA SER A 30 -9.64 5.16 -13.93
C SER A 30 -10.52 4.16 -13.16
N ASN A 31 -11.70 3.89 -13.71
CA ASN A 31 -12.62 2.86 -13.21
C ASN A 31 -12.37 1.47 -13.84
N ASP A 32 -11.44 1.35 -14.79
CA ASP A 32 -11.09 0.07 -15.41
C ASP A 32 -10.07 -0.69 -14.56
N ILE A 33 -10.56 -1.24 -13.44
CA ILE A 33 -9.74 -1.97 -12.48
C ILE A 33 -9.09 -3.21 -13.08
N LEU A 34 -9.71 -3.85 -14.08
CA LEU A 34 -9.18 -5.08 -14.69
C LEU A 34 -7.97 -4.77 -15.57
N SER A 35 -8.00 -3.68 -16.34
CA SER A 35 -6.83 -3.23 -17.09
C SER A 35 -5.69 -2.81 -16.16
N ILE A 36 -6.00 -2.08 -15.08
CA ILE A 36 -4.99 -1.72 -14.06
C ILE A 36 -4.37 -2.96 -13.43
N ALA A 37 -5.20 -3.96 -13.06
CA ALA A 37 -4.72 -5.21 -12.48
C ALA A 37 -3.79 -5.98 -13.43
N ARG A 38 -4.10 -6.03 -14.73
CA ARG A 38 -3.23 -6.65 -15.75
C ARG A 38 -1.89 -5.93 -15.89
N LEU A 39 -1.89 -4.60 -15.87
CA LEU A 39 -0.65 -3.80 -15.88
C LEU A 39 0.21 -4.08 -14.65
N ALA A 40 -0.42 -4.13 -13.47
CA ALA A 40 0.26 -4.42 -12.21
C ALA A 40 0.84 -5.84 -12.20
N ASP A 41 0.08 -6.84 -12.64
CA ASP A 41 0.54 -8.22 -12.66
C ASP A 41 1.70 -8.43 -13.62
N LYS A 42 1.71 -7.79 -14.80
CA LYS A 42 2.86 -7.82 -15.72
C LYS A 42 4.16 -7.34 -15.04
N VAL A 43 4.10 -6.23 -14.30
CA VAL A 43 5.27 -5.72 -13.56
C VAL A 43 5.66 -6.65 -12.41
N ARG A 44 4.67 -7.20 -11.69
CA ARG A 44 4.88 -8.14 -10.59
C ARG A 44 5.52 -9.45 -11.08
N GLN A 45 5.05 -10.02 -12.20
CA GLN A 45 5.64 -11.20 -12.86
C GLN A 45 7.10 -10.97 -13.22
N LYS A 46 7.43 -9.81 -13.82
CA LYS A 46 8.81 -9.46 -14.17
C LYS A 46 9.74 -9.40 -12.94
N LYS A 47 9.22 -8.98 -11.79
CA LYS A 47 10.02 -8.81 -10.55
C LYS A 47 10.14 -10.10 -9.73
N SER A 48 9.07 -10.87 -9.64
CA SER A 48 8.94 -11.95 -8.65
C SER A 48 8.57 -13.30 -9.26
N GLY A 49 8.41 -13.43 -10.59
CA GLY A 49 8.00 -14.68 -11.23
C GLY A 49 6.69 -15.20 -10.61
N ASP A 50 6.58 -16.49 -10.33
CA ASP A 50 5.43 -17.06 -9.62
C ASP A 50 5.64 -17.17 -8.10
N TYR A 51 6.71 -16.58 -7.57
CA TYR A 51 7.04 -16.68 -6.15
C TYR A 51 6.15 -15.78 -5.30
N VAL A 52 5.57 -16.39 -4.25
CA VAL A 52 4.88 -15.71 -3.17
C VAL A 52 5.70 -15.89 -1.89
N PHE A 53 6.24 -14.78 -1.38
CA PHE A 53 7.09 -14.78 -0.19
C PHE A 53 6.26 -14.55 1.07
N PHE A 54 6.62 -15.23 2.17
CA PHE A 54 6.01 -15.04 3.49
C PHE A 54 7.09 -15.11 4.58
N ASN A 55 6.80 -14.54 5.75
CA ASN A 55 7.64 -14.68 6.94
C ASN A 55 6.83 -15.21 8.13
N VAL A 56 7.49 -15.89 9.04
CA VAL A 56 6.92 -16.29 10.33
C VAL A 56 7.40 -15.29 11.37
N ASN A 57 6.51 -14.38 11.77
CA ASN A 57 6.82 -13.32 12.73
C ASN A 57 5.96 -13.45 14.00
N ARG A 58 6.43 -12.83 15.09
CA ARG A 58 5.67 -12.64 16.33
C ARG A 58 5.75 -11.18 16.71
N HIS A 59 4.61 -10.55 16.91
CA HIS A 59 4.52 -9.17 17.37
C HIS A 59 4.16 -9.16 18.85
N ILE A 60 5.06 -8.59 19.67
CA ILE A 60 4.82 -8.37 21.09
C ILE A 60 4.53 -6.88 21.26
N ASN A 61 3.27 -6.55 21.47
CA ASN A 61 2.86 -5.19 21.78
C ASN A 61 2.88 -5.02 23.28
N LEU A 62 3.89 -4.31 23.79
CA LEU A 62 4.07 -4.11 25.23
C LEU A 62 3.07 -3.11 25.81
N THR A 63 2.56 -2.19 24.98
CA THR A 63 1.54 -1.21 25.37
C THR A 63 0.78 -0.74 24.14
N ASN A 64 -0.48 -0.33 24.33
CA ASN A 64 -1.26 0.43 23.36
C ASN A 64 -1.47 1.90 23.80
N ILE A 65 -0.70 2.40 24.77
CA ILE A 65 -0.76 3.79 25.23
C ILE A 65 0.13 4.63 24.31
N CYS A 66 -0.41 5.71 23.74
CA CYS A 66 0.32 6.51 22.75
C CYS A 66 -0.09 7.99 22.77
N VAL A 67 0.92 8.88 22.82
CA VAL A 67 0.74 10.34 22.85
C VAL A 67 0.34 10.95 21.50
N SER A 68 0.56 10.25 20.38
CA SER A 68 0.40 10.80 19.03
C SER A 68 -1.05 10.96 18.56
N ARG A 69 -2.02 10.36 19.26
CA ARG A 69 -3.47 10.49 19.04
C ARG A 69 -3.95 10.39 17.57
N CYS A 70 -3.38 9.45 16.81
CA CYS A 70 -3.76 9.22 15.42
C CYS A 70 -5.21 8.71 15.31
N LYS A 71 -6.07 9.43 14.58
CA LYS A 71 -7.52 9.14 14.45
C LYS A 71 -7.86 7.74 13.92
N PHE A 72 -6.95 7.13 13.16
CA PHE A 72 -7.13 5.82 12.55
C PHE A 72 -6.39 4.70 13.32
N CYS A 73 -5.59 5.03 14.33
CA CYS A 73 -4.74 4.06 15.01
C CYS A 73 -5.46 3.42 16.20
N ALA A 74 -5.51 2.09 16.22
CA ALA A 74 -6.08 1.34 17.34
C ALA A 74 -5.31 1.51 18.66
N PHE A 75 -4.02 1.87 18.61
CA PHE A 75 -3.17 2.10 19.80
C PHE A 75 -3.18 3.55 20.26
N SER A 76 -4.14 4.35 19.81
CA SER A 76 -4.30 5.73 20.28
C SER A 76 -5.02 5.76 21.63
N ARG A 77 -4.43 5.17 22.70
CA ARG A 77 -5.00 5.19 24.06
C ARG A 77 -4.24 6.10 25.00
N ASP A 78 -4.98 6.74 25.90
CA ASP A 78 -4.42 7.32 27.11
C ASP A 78 -4.27 6.23 28.16
N LYS A 79 -3.38 6.47 29.12
CA LYS A 79 -3.15 5.55 30.25
C LYS A 79 -4.43 5.24 31.05
N GLY A 80 -5.42 6.13 31.04
CA GLY A 80 -6.68 5.96 31.76
C GLY A 80 -7.81 5.32 30.94
N ASP A 81 -7.62 5.05 29.65
CA ASP A 81 -8.66 4.46 28.82
C ASP A 81 -8.95 3.01 29.29
N ALA A 82 -10.21 2.59 29.20
CA ALA A 82 -10.65 1.30 29.76
C ALA A 82 -9.97 0.07 29.13
N ASP A 83 -9.52 0.18 27.88
CA ASP A 83 -8.81 -0.85 27.13
C ASP A 83 -7.29 -0.58 27.04
N ALA A 84 -6.76 0.36 27.84
CA ALA A 84 -5.33 0.63 27.91
C ALA A 84 -4.56 -0.47 28.65
N TYR A 85 -3.39 -0.83 28.13
CA TYR A 85 -2.48 -1.77 28.79
C TYR A 85 -1.02 -1.32 28.67
N ALA A 86 -0.22 -1.70 29.65
CA ALA A 86 1.23 -1.63 29.62
C ALA A 86 1.79 -2.83 30.38
N MET A 87 2.70 -3.58 29.75
CA MET A 87 3.38 -4.71 30.37
C MET A 87 4.26 -4.21 31.53
N SER A 88 4.12 -4.82 32.70
CA SER A 88 5.00 -4.64 33.85
C SER A 88 6.12 -5.68 33.85
N LEU A 89 7.22 -5.38 34.56
CA LEU A 89 8.32 -6.32 34.84
C LEU A 89 8.03 -7.13 36.10
#